data_AF-A0A9D7WVJ2-F1
#
_entry.id   AF-A0A9D7WVJ2-F1
#
_cell.length_a   1.000
_cell.length_b   1.000
_cell.length_c   1.000
_cell.angle_alpha   90.00
_cell.angle_beta   90.00
_cell.angle_gamma   90.00
#
_symmetry.space_group_name_H-M   'P 1'
#
loop_
_entity.id
_entity.type
_entity.pdbx_description
1 polymer ?
#
loop_
_entity_poly.entity_id
_entity_poly.type
_entity_poly.pdbx_seq_one_letter_code
_entity_poly.pdbx_strand_id
1 'polypeptide(L)'
;MNQTSDHIDEHLLLQYLQGEGKERENRQVEEWLNKSAKNRTLLDRLEKIWVETGKISPPPVAVDVTAAWNRISSRIEEQETKHVGQHFHGKLIRMQVVRWVAGVAAAILMSFSG
;
A
#
# COMPACT_ATOMS: atom_id res chain seq x y z
N MET A 1 -24.87 -27.08 26.13
CA MET A 1 -23.73 -26.20 26.47
C MET A 1 -23.61 -25.16 25.38
N ASN A 2 -23.98 -23.91 25.65
CA ASN A 2 -24.16 -22.88 24.62
C ASN A 2 -22.79 -22.25 24.27
N GLN A 3 -22.28 -22.53 23.08
CA GLN A 3 -21.03 -21.99 22.53
C GLN A 3 -21.38 -20.77 21.66
N THR A 4 -21.65 -19.62 22.28
CA THR A 4 -21.98 -18.40 21.54
C THR A 4 -21.31 -17.18 22.17
N SER A 5 -20.36 -16.62 21.39
CA SER A 5 -19.89 -15.23 21.39
C SER A 5 -19.14 -14.65 22.60
N ASP A 6 -18.00 -15.23 22.97
CA ASP A 6 -16.96 -14.48 23.71
C ASP A 6 -15.63 -14.47 22.95
N HIS A 7 -15.74 -14.41 21.62
CA HIS A 7 -14.60 -14.29 20.72
C HIS A 7 -14.14 -12.83 20.67
N ILE A 8 -12.85 -12.62 20.90
CA ILE A 8 -12.15 -11.36 20.68
C ILE A 8 -11.11 -11.57 19.59
N ASP A 9 -10.82 -10.52 18.83
CA ASP A 9 -9.79 -10.56 17.80
C ASP A 9 -8.42 -10.85 18.45
N GLU A 10 -7.73 -11.89 17.99
CA GLU A 10 -6.41 -12.25 18.49
C GLU A 10 -5.37 -11.16 18.21
N HIS A 11 -5.52 -10.41 17.12
CA HIS A 11 -4.66 -9.27 16.82
C HIS A 11 -4.79 -8.17 17.87
N LEU A 12 -6.00 -7.95 18.40
CA LEU A 12 -6.24 -7.00 19.48
C LEU A 12 -5.55 -7.43 20.78
N LEU A 13 -5.58 -8.74 21.08
CA LEU A 13 -4.86 -9.30 22.24
C LEU A 13 -3.34 -9.15 22.09
N LEU A 14 -2.81 -9.37 20.87
CA LEU A 14 -1.39 -9.20 20.60
C LEU A 14 -0.95 -7.74 20.71
N GLN A 15 -1.75 -6.79 20.22
CA GLN A 15 -1.49 -5.36 20.40
C GLN A 15 -1.52 -4.95 21.86
N TYR A 16 -2.46 -5.51 22.64
CA TYR A 16 -2.54 -5.30 24.08
C TYR A 16 -1.28 -5.82 24.80
N LEU A 17 -0.82 -7.04 24.49
CA LEU A 17 0.41 -7.61 25.06
C LEU A 17 1.66 -6.80 24.71
N GLN A 18 1.70 -6.20 23.52
CA GLN A 18 2.82 -5.35 23.08
C GLN A 18 2.73 -3.89 23.59
N GLY A 19 1.60 -3.50 24.18
CA GLY A 19 1.37 -2.11 24.62
C GLY A 19 1.12 -1.12 23.48
N GLU A 20 0.80 -1.61 22.27
CA GLU A 20 0.56 -0.80 21.07
C GLU A 20 -0.93 -0.44 20.87
N GLY A 21 -1.83 -1.03 21.67
CA GLY A 21 -3.27 -0.77 21.61
C GLY A 21 -3.64 0.64 22.09
N LYS A 22 -4.62 1.25 21.41
CA LYS A 22 -5.23 2.52 21.84
C LYS A 22 -6.05 2.32 23.11
N GLU A 23 -6.31 3.40 23.84
CA GLU A 23 -7.07 3.36 25.10
C GLU A 23 -8.45 2.66 24.97
N ARG A 24 -9.16 2.88 23.85
CA ARG A 24 -10.43 2.19 23.56
C ARG A 24 -10.24 0.68 23.39
N GLU A 25 -9.19 0.28 22.68
CA GLU A 25 -8.84 -1.12 22.39
C GLU A 25 -8.43 -1.84 23.68
N ASN A 26 -7.63 -1.18 24.52
CA ASN A 26 -7.22 -1.71 25.82
C ASN A 26 -8.41 -1.93 26.75
N ARG A 27 -9.34 -0.96 26.83
CA ARG A 27 -10.60 -1.13 27.58
C ARG A 27 -11.42 -2.32 27.09
N GLN A 28 -11.50 -2.51 25.78
CA GLN A 28 -12.24 -3.65 25.21
C GLN A 28 -11.62 -4.99 25.63
N VAL A 29 -10.29 -5.08 25.65
CA VAL A 29 -9.59 -6.28 26.15
C VAL A 29 -9.82 -6.46 27.65
N GLU A 30 -9.72 -5.41 28.46
CA GLU A 30 -9.97 -5.46 29.91
C GLU A 30 -11.40 -5.91 30.24
N GLU A 31 -12.40 -5.37 29.55
CA GLU A 31 -13.79 -5.79 29.68
C GLU A 31 -13.95 -7.28 29.34
N TRP A 32 -13.32 -7.74 28.26
CA TRP A 32 -13.33 -9.15 27.88
C TRP A 32 -12.63 -10.05 28.92
N LEU A 33 -11.51 -9.62 29.48
CA LEU A 33 -10.81 -10.33 30.56
C LEU A 33 -11.63 -10.41 31.85
N ASN A 34 -12.50 -9.44 32.11
CA ASN A 34 -13.37 -9.41 33.28
C ASN A 34 -14.61 -10.30 33.14
N LYS A 35 -14.99 -10.71 31.92
CA LYS A 35 -16.15 -11.58 31.70
C LYS A 35 -15.96 -13.01 32.18
N SER A 36 -14.74 -13.56 32.10
CA SER A 36 -14.51 -14.93 32.56
C SER A 36 -13.05 -15.23 32.89
N ALA A 37 -12.84 -16.15 33.84
CA ALA A 37 -11.51 -16.68 34.12
C ALA A 37 -10.88 -17.42 32.91
N LYS A 38 -11.72 -17.98 32.03
CA LYS A 38 -11.25 -18.65 30.80
C LYS A 38 -10.55 -17.67 29.85
N ASN A 39 -11.06 -16.44 29.75
CA ASN A 39 -10.48 -15.39 28.91
C ASN A 39 -9.08 -14.98 29.41
N ARG A 40 -8.92 -14.90 30.73
CA ARG A 40 -7.61 -14.67 31.37
C ARG A 40 -6.63 -15.79 31.03
N THR A 41 -7.05 -17.05 31.20
CA THR A 41 -6.22 -18.21 30.84
C THR A 41 -5.84 -18.24 29.35
N LEU A 42 -6.70 -17.76 28.45
CA LEU A 42 -6.37 -17.62 27.03
C LEU A 42 -5.28 -16.57 26.78
N LEU A 43 -5.38 -15.41 27.43
CA LEU A 43 -4.37 -14.36 27.32
C LEU A 43 -3.02 -14.83 27.91
N ASP A 44 -3.03 -15.47 29.08
CA ASP A 44 -1.82 -16.02 29.72
C ASP A 44 -1.11 -17.03 28.80
N ARG A 45 -1.89 -17.86 28.08
CA ARG A 45 -1.34 -18.82 27.11
C ARG A 45 -0.70 -18.10 25.91
N LEU A 46 -1.36 -17.06 25.40
CA LEU A 46 -0.85 -16.27 24.28
C LEU A 46 0.44 -15.54 24.67
N GLU A 47 0.47 -14.93 25.86
CA GLU A 47 1.67 -14.30 26.42
C GLU A 47 2.82 -15.30 26.53
N LYS A 48 2.56 -16.51 27.03
CA LYS A 48 3.59 -17.55 27.10
C LYS A 48 4.13 -17.90 25.72
N ILE A 49 3.28 -18.07 24.71
CA ILE A 49 3.72 -18.36 23.35
C ILE A 49 4.58 -17.21 22.81
N TRP A 50 4.13 -15.97 22.98
CA TRP A 50 4.87 -14.77 22.56
C TRP A 50 6.27 -14.68 23.19
N VAL A 51 6.37 -14.94 24.48
CA VAL A 51 7.65 -14.95 25.20
C VAL A 51 8.57 -16.06 24.70
N GLU A 52 8.04 -17.26 24.45
CA GLU A 52 8.85 -18.38 23.95
C GLU A 52 9.31 -18.16 22.50
N THR A 53 8.48 -17.58 21.64
CA THR A 53 8.89 -17.29 20.25
C THR A 53 9.97 -16.22 20.19
N GLY A 54 9.93 -15.20 21.06
CA GLY A 54 10.97 -14.18 21.17
C GLY A 54 12.34 -14.72 21.61
N LYS A 55 12.39 -15.88 22.28
CA LYS A 55 13.64 -16.55 22.67
C LYS A 55 14.27 -17.35 21.53
N ILE A 56 13.52 -17.62 20.47
CA ILE A 56 14.04 -18.34 19.31
C ILE A 56 15.02 -17.41 18.60
N SER A 57 16.31 -17.68 18.77
CA SER A 57 17.39 -17.05 18.00
C SER A 57 17.72 -17.99 16.84
N PRO A 58 17.10 -17.84 15.66
CA PRO A 58 17.45 -18.66 14.52
C PRO A 58 18.92 -18.37 14.15
N PRO A 59 19.67 -19.39 13.70
CA PRO A 59 21.02 -19.17 13.22
C PRO A 59 21.00 -18.12 12.10
N PRO A 60 21.98 -17.20 12.06
CA PRO A 60 22.04 -16.18 11.03
C PRO A 60 22.07 -16.86 9.65
N VAL A 61 21.10 -16.51 8.81
CA VAL A 61 21.07 -16.98 7.42
C VAL A 61 22.14 -16.21 6.67
N ALA A 62 23.03 -16.92 5.97
CA ALA A 62 23.99 -16.30 5.07
C ALA A 62 23.24 -15.68 3.88
N VAL A 63 22.99 -14.37 3.97
CA VAL A 63 22.39 -13.57 2.89
C VAL A 63 23.47 -12.76 2.20
N ASP A 64 23.49 -12.83 0.87
CA ASP A 64 24.33 -11.95 0.05
C ASP A 64 23.67 -10.57 -0.03
N VAL A 65 24.09 -9.69 0.89
CA VAL A 65 23.60 -8.32 1.00
C VAL A 65 23.88 -7.53 -0.28
N THR A 66 25.03 -7.77 -0.92
CA THR A 66 25.44 -7.06 -2.13
C THR A 66 24.55 -7.43 -3.30
N ALA A 67 24.30 -8.73 -3.52
CA ALA A 67 23.40 -9.18 -4.57
C ALA A 67 21.96 -8.67 -4.36
N ALA A 68 21.48 -8.67 -3.11
CA ALA A 68 20.17 -8.14 -2.77
C ALA A 68 20.06 -6.64 -3.07
N TRP A 69 21.09 -5.86 -2.71
CA TRP A 69 21.13 -4.42 -2.98
C TRP A 69 21.17 -4.14 -4.48
N ASN A 70 22.05 -4.81 -5.22
CA ASN A 70 22.17 -4.67 -6.67
C ASN A 70 20.84 -4.91 -7.40
N ARG A 71 20.06 -5.90 -6.95
CA ARG A 71 18.74 -6.21 -7.52
C ARG A 71 17.71 -5.09 -7.28
N ILE A 72 17.79 -4.40 -6.15
CA ILE A 72 16.92 -3.26 -5.87
C ILE A 72 17.37 -2.06 -6.70
N SER A 73 18.67 -1.74 -6.70
CA SER A 73 19.24 -0.63 -7.45
C SER A 73 18.94 -0.74 -8.95
N SER A 74 19.12 -1.91 -9.56
CA SER A 74 18.86 -2.11 -10.98
C SER A 74 17.40 -1.84 -11.37
N ARG A 75 16.45 -2.16 -10.48
CA ARG A 75 15.02 -1.91 -10.73
C ARG A 75 14.67 -0.42 -10.64
N ILE A 76 15.35 0.32 -9.77
CA ILE A 76 15.18 1.77 -9.65
C ILE A 76 15.70 2.45 -10.92
N GLU A 77 16.92 2.09 -11.36
CA GLU A 77 17.53 2.63 -12.58
C GLU A 77 16.70 2.31 -13.85
N GLU A 78 16.14 1.09 -13.94
CA GLU A 78 15.26 0.71 -15.05
C GLU A 78 13.95 1.54 -15.07
N GLN A 79 13.44 1.96 -13.92
CA GLN A 79 12.28 2.85 -13.87
C GLN A 79 12.64 4.27 -14.28
N GLU A 80 13.77 4.80 -13.83
CA GLU A 80 14.23 6.15 -14.21
C GLU A 80 14.46 6.27 -15.73
N THR A 81 15.09 5.27 -16.34
CA THR A 81 15.35 5.25 -17.80
C THR A 81 14.06 5.19 -18.64
N LYS A 82 12.99 4.57 -18.14
CA LYS A 82 11.68 4.53 -18.82
C LYS A 82 10.96 5.88 -18.83
N HIS A 83 11.25 6.77 -17.89
CA HIS A 83 10.66 8.12 -17.84
C HIS A 83 11.44 9.17 -18.63
N VAL A 84 12.73 8.93 -18.93
CA VAL A 84 13.57 9.86 -19.74
C VAL A 84 13.33 9.70 -21.26
N GLY A 85 12.77 8.57 -21.71
CA GLY A 85 12.53 8.29 -23.12
C GLY A 85 11.28 8.91 -23.77
N GLN A 86 10.41 9.60 -23.03
CA GLN A 86 9.13 10.12 -23.56
C GLN A 86 9.11 11.63 -23.88
N HIS A 87 10.26 12.31 -23.97
CA HIS A 87 10.27 13.75 -24.24
C HIS A 87 11.23 14.24 -25.33
N PHE A 88 11.43 13.47 -26.41
CA PHE A 88 11.99 14.03 -27.66
C PHE A 88 11.40 13.34 -28.89
N HIS A 89 10.19 13.76 -29.30
CA HIS A 89 9.73 13.60 -30.67
C HIS A 89 9.48 14.99 -31.28
N GLY A 90 10.57 15.75 -31.43
CA GLY A 90 10.64 16.87 -32.36
C GLY A 90 10.57 16.33 -33.79
N LYS A 91 9.39 15.91 -34.23
CA LYS A 91 9.14 15.56 -35.62
C LYS A 91 8.76 16.84 -36.33
N LEU A 92 9.70 17.37 -37.10
CA LEU A 92 9.45 18.40 -38.10
C LEU A 92 8.30 17.93 -39.00
N ILE A 93 7.09 18.44 -38.72
CA ILE A 93 5.92 18.17 -39.54
C ILE A 93 6.18 18.89 -40.86
N ARG A 94 6.57 18.12 -41.89
CA ARG A 94 6.59 18.56 -43.28
C ARG A 94 5.22 19.16 -43.60
N MET A 95 5.24 20.48 -43.78
CA MET A 95 4.15 21.37 -44.12
C MET A 95 3.59 21.05 -45.51
N GLN A 96 2.77 19.99 -45.67
CA GLN A 96 2.10 19.67 -46.94
C GLN A 96 0.65 19.15 -46.81
N VAL A 97 0.01 19.27 -45.65
CA VAL A 97 -1.42 18.89 -45.49
C VAL A 97 -2.25 20.05 -44.95
N VAL A 98 -1.95 21.27 -45.39
CA VAL A 98 -2.89 22.41 -45.30
C VAL A 98 -3.67 22.45 -46.61
N ARG A 99 -4.66 21.59 -46.74
CA ARG A 99 -5.77 21.74 -47.69
C ARG A 99 -6.90 20.84 -47.19
N TRP A 100 -8.07 21.45 -47.03
CA TRP A 100 -9.34 20.85 -46.64
C TRP A 100 -9.60 20.67 -45.14
N VAL A 101 -9.59 21.75 -44.34
CA VAL A 101 -10.70 22.10 -43.43
C VAL A 101 -10.54 23.56 -43.01
N ALA A 102 -11.41 24.45 -43.50
CA ALA A 102 -11.98 25.58 -42.74
C ALA A 102 -12.88 26.41 -43.66
N GLY A 103 -14.15 26.54 -43.29
CA GLY A 103 -15.10 27.41 -43.98
C GLY A 103 -16.54 27.22 -43.50
N VAL A 104 -16.76 27.16 -42.18
CA VAL A 104 -18.09 27.40 -41.61
C VAL A 104 -18.38 28.89 -41.70
N ALA A 105 -19.56 29.22 -42.21
CA ALA A 105 -20.32 30.45 -42.02
C ALA A 105 -19.66 31.53 -41.14
N ALA A 106 -19.04 32.50 -41.81
CA ALA A 106 -18.95 33.86 -41.31
C ALA A 106 -19.50 34.75 -42.43
N ALA A 107 -20.66 35.32 -42.12
CA ALA A 107 -21.45 36.13 -43.00
C ALA A 107 -20.75 37.47 -43.30
N ILE A 108 -20.99 37.93 -44.54
CA ILE A 108 -21.05 39.35 -44.96
C ILE A 108 -19.71 40.03 -45.30
N LEU A 109 -19.81 40.82 -46.39
CA LEU A 109 -18.85 41.67 -47.13
C LEU A 109 -18.39 40.96 -48.43
N MET A 110 -18.80 41.33 -49.65
CA MET A 110 -19.12 42.64 -50.21
C MET A 110 -19.70 42.49 -51.64
N SER A 111 -20.61 43.42 -52.02
CA SER A 111 -20.80 43.99 -53.38
C SER A 111 -21.31 43.09 -54.51
N PHE A 112 -22.52 43.27 -55.05
CA PHE A 112 -22.90 44.30 -56.04
C PHE A 112 -21.87 44.47 -57.17
N SER A 113 -22.13 43.82 -58.30
CA SER A 113 -21.69 44.30 -59.62
C SER A 113 -22.94 44.44 -60.47
N GLY A 114 -23.14 45.63 -61.02
CA GLY A 114 -24.24 45.96 -61.92
C GLY A 114 -24.03 45.42 -63.34
#